data_AF-B1FP02-F1
#
_entry.id   AF-B1FP02-F1
#
_cell.length_a   1.000
_cell.length_b   1.000
_cell.length_c   1.000
_cell.angle_alpha   90.00
_cell.angle_beta   90.00
_cell.angle_gamma   90.00
#
_symmetry.space_group_name_H-M   'P 1'
#
loop_
_entity.id
_entity.type
_entity.pdbx_description
1 polymer ?
#
loop_
_entity_poly.entity_id
_entity_poly.type
_entity_poly.pdbx_seq_one_letter_code
_entity_poly.pdbx_strand_id
1 'polypeptide(L)' 'MMVLPFLTFFFAIMATIIGHRRSAIIIWAIGLMISAFMFHLHATDPLHLAF' A
#
# COMPACT_ATOMS: atom_id res chain seq x y z
N MET A 1 -7.38 -5.79 -7.53
CA MET A 1 -7.88 -6.03 -6.15
C MET A 1 -7.24 -5.00 -5.22
N MET A 2 -8.01 -4.07 -4.66
CA MET A 2 -7.48 -2.97 -3.83
C MET A 2 -6.88 -3.41 -2.48
N VAL A 3 -6.79 -4.72 -2.18
CA VAL A 3 -6.27 -5.25 -0.89
C VAL A 3 -4.74 -5.23 -0.80
N LEU A 4 -4.04 -5.22 -1.94
CA LEU A 4 -2.58 -5.34 -2.00
C LEU A 4 -1.82 -4.22 -1.26
N PRO A 5 -2.18 -2.92 -1.43
CA PRO A 5 -1.55 -1.84 -0.68
C PRO A 5 -1.69 -2.03 0.83
N PHE A 6 -2.87 -2.41 1.30
CA PHE A 6 -3.14 -2.61 2.73
C PHE A 6 -2.30 -3.73 3.34
N LEU A 7 -2.16 -4.87 2.65
CA LEU A 7 -1.28 -5.95 3.10
C LEU A 7 0.18 -5.49 3.20
N THR A 8 0.63 -4.73 2.21
CA THR A 8 2.01 -4.22 2.16
C THR A 8 2.29 -3.29 3.34
N PHE A 9 1.38 -2.36 3.65
CA PHE A 9 1.51 -1.49 4.81
C PHE A 9 1.38 -2.25 6.14
N PHE A 10 0.54 -3.28 6.22
CA PHE A 10 0.44 -4.14 7.41
C PHE A 10 1.80 -4.80 7.74
N PHE A 11 2.48 -5.37 6.75
CA PHE A 11 3.81 -5.93 6.94
C PHE A 11 4.85 -4.85 7.29
N ALA A 12 4.74 -3.66 6.73
CA ALA A 12 5.62 -2.53 7.08
C ALA A 12 5.46 -2.14 8.57
N ILE A 13 4.23 -2.10 9.07
CA ILE A 13 3.91 -1.82 10.48
C ILE A 13 4.47 -2.94 11.37
N MET A 14 4.22 -4.20 11.04
CA MET A 14 4.76 -5.34 11.81
C MET A 14 6.30 -5.30 11.85
N ALA A 15 6.97 -5.06 10.73
CA ALA A 15 8.42 -4.92 10.67
C ALA A 15 8.95 -3.74 11.50
N THR A 16 8.17 -2.65 11.58
CA THR A 16 8.49 -1.48 12.41
C THR A 16 8.38 -1.82 13.90
N ILE A 17 7.32 -2.52 14.31
CA ILE A 17 7.08 -2.94 15.70
C ILE A 17 8.17 -3.91 16.18
N ILE A 18 8.59 -4.85 15.33
CA ILE A 18 9.66 -5.82 15.65
C ILE A 18 11.05 -5.14 15.71
N GLY A 19 11.18 -3.90 15.22
CA GLY A 19 12.45 -3.14 15.25
C GLY A 19 13.35 -3.38 14.03
N HIS A 20 12.85 -4.03 12.98
CA HIS A 20 13.61 -4.32 11.76
C HIS A 20 13.63 -3.12 10.81
N ARG A 21 14.39 -2.08 11.17
CA ARG A 21 14.40 -0.77 10.50
C ARG A 21 14.62 -0.83 8.99
N ARG A 22 15.62 -1.58 8.51
CA ARG A 22 15.92 -1.67 7.05
C ARG A 22 14.76 -2.31 6.30
N SER A 23 14.26 -3.43 6.79
CA SER A 23 13.12 -4.14 6.18
C SER A 23 11.87 -3.28 6.19
N ALA A 24 11.57 -2.59 7.30
CA ALA A 24 10.45 -1.67 7.40
C ALA A 24 10.51 -0.57 6.32
N ILE A 25 11.68 0.07 6.13
CA ILE A 25 11.88 1.11 5.11
C ILE A 25 11.64 0.55 3.70
N ILE A 26 12.19 -0.62 3.39
CA ILE A 26 12.01 -1.26 2.08
C ILE A 26 10.53 -1.56 1.83
N ILE A 27 9.85 -2.16 2.80
CA ILE A 27 8.42 -2.52 2.66
C ILE A 27 7.55 -1.26 2.54
N TRP A 28 7.88 -0.19 3.27
CA TRP A 28 7.23 1.12 3.12
C TRP A 28 7.38 1.69 1.71
N ALA A 29 8.59 1.68 1.16
CA ALA A 29 8.85 2.16 -0.20
C ALA A 29 8.09 1.34 -1.24
N ILE A 30 8.06 0.01 -1.09
CA ILE A 30 7.28 -0.89 -1.96
C ILE A 30 5.79 -0.58 -1.84
N GLY A 31 5.26 -0.40 -0.62
CA GLY A 31 3.86 -0.06 -0.40
C GLY A 31 3.45 1.26 -1.07
N LEU A 32 4.34 2.27 -1.05
CA LEU A 32 4.11 3.53 -1.76
C LEU A 32 4.11 3.34 -3.28
N MET A 33 5.06 2.59 -3.84
CA MET A 33 5.10 2.32 -5.29
C MET A 33 3.87 1.54 -5.75
N ILE A 34 3.46 0.50 -5.00
CA ILE A 34 2.25 -0.26 -5.29
C ILE A 34 1.02 0.64 -5.24
N SER A 35 0.92 1.50 -4.23
CA SER A 35 -0.20 2.45 -4.10
C SER A 35 -0.26 3.41 -5.29
N ALA A 36 0.87 4.01 -5.67
CA ALA A 36 0.93 4.91 -6.82
C ALA A 36 0.57 4.21 -8.13
N PHE A 37 1.06 2.99 -8.34
CA PHE A 37 0.75 2.19 -9.51
C PHE A 37 -0.72 1.78 -9.57
N MET A 38 -1.28 1.32 -8.44
CA MET A 38 -2.70 0.98 -8.36
C MET A 38 -3.58 2.22 -8.56
N PHE A 39 -3.20 3.35 -7.99
CA PHE A 39 -3.91 4.62 -8.18
C PHE A 39 -3.87 5.03 -9.66
N HIS A 40 -2.71 4.93 -10.32
CA HIS A 40 -2.61 5.21 -11.76
C HIS A 40 -3.55 4.30 -12.59
N LEU A 41 -3.63 3.02 -12.25
CA LEU A 41 -4.49 2.06 -12.94
C LEU A 41 -5.99 2.27 -12.70
N HIS A 42 -6.38 2.62 -11.48
CA HIS A 42 -7.78 2.69 -11.05
C HIS A 42 -8.29 4.14 -10.92
N ALA A 43 -7.49 5.14 -11.29
CA ALA A 43 -7.88 6.55 -11.20
C ALA A 43 -9.07 6.91 -12.10
N THR A 44 -9.27 6.15 -13.19
CA THR A 44 -10.37 6.32 -14.12
C THR A 44 -11.57 5.44 -13.79
N ASP A 45 -11.46 4.60 -12.76
CA ASP A 45 -12.56 3.72 -12.39
C ASP A 45 -13.72 4.57 -11.89
N PRO A 46 -14.94 4.33 -12.40
CA PRO A 46 -16.10 5.10 -11.99
C PRO A 46 -16.35 4.86 -10.51
N LEU A 47 -16.21 5.92 -9.71
CA LEU A 47 -16.61 5.91 -8.33
C LEU A 47 -18.14 5.88 -8.31
N HIS A 48 -18.71 4.72 -7.97
CA HIS A 48 -20.16 4.54 -7.90
C HIS A 48 -20.69 5.27 -6.66
N LEU A 49 -20.83 6.59 -6.81
CA LEU A 49 -21.39 7.48 -5.80
C LEU A 49 -22.90 7.28 -5.85
N ALA A 50 -23.43 6.54 -4.87
CA ALA A 50 -24.87 6.46 -4.64
C ALA A 50 -25.33 7.80 -4.05
N PHE A 51 -25.78 8.71 -4.91
CA PHE A 51 -26.51 9.91 -4.53
C PHE A 51 -28.01 9.66 -4.61
#